data_AF-A0A949TH47-F1
#
_entry.id   AF-A0A949TH47-F1
#
_cell.length_a   1.000
_cell.length_b   1.000
_cell.length_c   1.000
_cell.angle_alpha   90.00
_cell.angle_beta   90.00
_cell.angle_gamma   90.00
#
_symmetry.space_group_name_H-M   'P 1'
#
loop_
_entity.id
_entity.type
_entity.pdbx_description
1 polymer ?
#
loop_
_entity_poly.entity_id
_entity_poly.type
_entity_poly.pdbx_seq_one_letter_code
_entity_poly.pdbx_strand_id
1 'polypeptide(L)'
;MLSGAALRKTGSGWEFASELALEDFIWENLSQLFKLTPLKRQHPAKGEYCDILAVDDKKQLTIIELKNTEDRYLVQQLTRYYDNLVDEKPFSEQIDYNQPINLIGIAPSFHRHNHIDRKYNLLTIDFLELVVLQNNQEFNLQLKDIDTSQTWSINIPYKEIDFSQLSQDIPEPPQKLLDWLGNCSGDEQVAIIKMREQILSFDERIKETIESRNTIRYGKGKTKAIAEICYQQSSSKPIIFLWLPTPTSWRKEVIGRLRLWLDGSTVTHVGHIASGFGRMKLQWEWDAMPREKRPKHMFHSGSSKSFTPVPIFQGYNDTPNNLEALTDLALTKWLNKIQ
;
A
#
# COMPACT_ATOMS: atom_id res chain seq x y z
N MET A 1 16.00 -7.55 -10.90
CA MET A 1 14.95 -6.66 -11.44
C MET A 1 13.64 -7.41 -11.36
N LEU A 2 12.77 -7.02 -10.42
CA LEU A 2 11.36 -7.40 -10.36
C LEU A 2 10.61 -6.07 -10.32
N SER A 3 10.57 -5.38 -11.46
CA SER A 3 9.79 -4.16 -11.69
C SER A 3 8.37 -4.58 -12.11
N GLY A 4 7.70 -5.34 -11.25
CA GLY A 4 6.32 -5.75 -11.47
C GLY A 4 5.40 -4.71 -10.84
N ALA A 5 4.44 -4.18 -11.60
CA ALA A 5 3.40 -3.33 -11.04
C ALA A 5 2.67 -4.09 -9.93
N ALA A 6 2.38 -3.41 -8.81
CA ALA A 6 1.61 -4.01 -7.72
C ALA A 6 0.12 -4.00 -8.10
N LEU A 7 -0.44 -5.19 -8.40
CA LEU A 7 -1.87 -5.38 -8.64
C LEU A 7 -2.55 -6.03 -7.43
N ARG A 8 -3.83 -5.73 -7.23
CA ARG A 8 -4.70 -6.41 -6.25
C ARG A 8 -5.97 -6.90 -6.92
N LYS A 9 -6.50 -8.01 -6.42
CA LYS A 9 -7.77 -8.60 -6.87
C LYS A 9 -8.93 -7.98 -6.09
N THR A 10 -9.99 -7.62 -6.79
CA THR A 10 -11.24 -7.09 -6.22
C THR A 10 -12.42 -7.97 -6.64
N GLY A 11 -13.60 -7.70 -6.08
CA GLY A 11 -14.83 -8.40 -6.49
C GLY A 11 -15.21 -8.18 -7.96
N SER A 12 -14.66 -7.16 -8.62
CA SER A 12 -14.96 -6.78 -10.01
C SER A 12 -13.79 -7.03 -10.98
N GLY A 13 -12.65 -7.55 -10.51
CA GLY A 13 -11.50 -7.83 -11.38
C GLY A 13 -10.17 -7.52 -10.70
N TRP A 14 -9.32 -6.77 -11.40
CA TRP A 14 -8.00 -6.36 -10.93
C TRP A 14 -7.85 -4.85 -11.03
N GLU A 15 -7.04 -4.30 -10.13
CA GLU A 15 -6.65 -2.89 -10.14
C GLU A 15 -5.24 -2.75 -9.57
N PHE A 16 -4.64 -1.56 -9.73
CA PHE A 16 -3.37 -1.27 -9.06
C PHE A 16 -3.58 -1.22 -7.54
N ALA A 17 -2.60 -1.68 -6.79
CA ALA A 17 -2.68 -1.74 -5.34
C ALA A 17 -2.72 -0.34 -4.68
N SER A 18 -2.27 0.69 -5.39
CA SER A 18 -2.28 2.10 -4.95
C SER A 18 -2.15 3.07 -6.14
N GLU A 19 -2.47 4.34 -5.92
CA GLU A 19 -2.21 5.43 -6.88
C GLU A 19 -0.73 5.55 -7.24
N LEU A 20 0.17 5.38 -6.25
CA LEU A 20 1.61 5.39 -6.49
C LEU A 20 2.03 4.25 -7.44
N ALA A 21 1.48 3.05 -7.28
CA ALA A 21 1.79 1.92 -8.16
C ALA A 21 1.28 2.17 -9.60
N LEU A 22 0.14 2.84 -9.75
CA LEU A 22 -0.36 3.30 -11.04
C LEU A 22 0.56 4.37 -11.64
N GLU A 23 0.95 5.37 -10.85
CA GLU A 23 1.86 6.44 -11.27
C GLU A 23 3.22 5.92 -11.73
N ASP A 24 3.84 5.03 -10.95
CA ASP A 24 5.08 4.35 -11.31
C ASP A 24 4.95 3.65 -12.68
N PHE A 25 3.87 2.88 -12.86
CA PHE A 25 3.64 2.15 -14.09
C PHE A 25 3.39 3.05 -15.30
N ILE A 26 2.55 4.09 -15.16
CA ILE A 26 2.30 5.05 -16.26
C ILE A 26 3.58 5.78 -16.62
N TRP A 27 4.34 6.26 -15.62
CA TRP A 27 5.59 6.99 -15.80
C TRP A 27 6.62 6.21 -16.62
N GLU A 28 6.85 4.94 -16.26
CA GLU A 28 7.79 4.06 -16.98
C GLU A 28 7.38 3.79 -18.43
N ASN A 29 6.10 3.99 -18.75
CA ASN A 29 5.51 3.63 -20.03
C ASN A 29 4.96 4.81 -20.85
N LEU A 30 5.22 6.06 -20.44
CA LEU A 30 4.75 7.28 -21.12
C LEU A 30 5.10 7.32 -22.61
N SER A 31 6.33 6.91 -22.96
CA SER A 31 6.76 6.91 -24.36
C SER A 31 6.00 5.89 -25.20
N GLN A 32 5.62 4.74 -24.62
CA GLN A 32 4.89 3.70 -25.34
C GLN A 32 3.40 4.01 -25.44
N LEU A 33 2.81 4.53 -24.34
CA LEU A 33 1.39 4.86 -24.27
C LEU A 33 1.07 6.12 -25.09
N PHE A 34 1.86 7.17 -24.92
CA PHE A 34 1.50 8.51 -25.40
C PHE A 34 2.56 9.16 -26.29
N LYS A 35 3.70 8.50 -26.52
CA LYS A 35 4.87 9.10 -27.20
C LYS A 35 5.38 10.36 -26.48
N LEU A 36 5.20 10.41 -25.17
CA LEU A 36 5.64 11.52 -24.33
C LEU A 36 7.00 11.22 -23.69
N THR A 37 7.81 12.26 -23.58
CA THR A 37 9.06 12.28 -22.82
C THR A 37 8.77 12.77 -21.40
N PRO A 38 9.10 11.99 -20.35
CA PRO A 38 8.88 12.39 -18.96
C PRO A 38 9.71 13.62 -18.57
N LEU A 39 9.10 14.57 -17.85
CA LEU A 39 9.81 15.72 -17.25
C LEU A 39 9.93 15.58 -15.74
N LYS A 40 8.79 15.45 -15.05
CA LYS A 40 8.77 15.42 -13.59
C LYS A 40 7.54 14.68 -13.05
N ARG A 41 7.76 13.90 -12.00
CA ARG A 41 6.71 13.36 -11.13
C ARG A 41 6.52 14.20 -9.88
N GLN A 42 5.29 14.23 -9.37
CA GLN A 42 4.92 14.87 -8.11
C GLN A 42 5.49 16.30 -8.04
N HIS A 43 5.30 17.08 -9.11
CA HIS A 43 5.88 18.42 -9.23
C HIS A 43 5.10 19.40 -8.35
N PRO A 44 5.74 20.07 -7.37
CA PRO A 44 5.06 21.06 -6.55
C PRO A 44 4.81 22.35 -7.36
N ALA A 45 3.57 22.84 -7.35
CA ALA A 45 3.18 24.10 -7.98
C ALA A 45 2.16 24.82 -7.07
N LYS A 46 2.52 26.00 -6.57
CA LYS A 46 1.77 26.80 -5.55
C LYS A 46 1.11 26.01 -4.41
N GLY A 47 1.77 24.99 -3.88
CA GLY A 47 1.29 24.19 -2.74
C GLY A 47 0.43 22.97 -3.11
N GLU A 48 0.19 22.76 -4.41
CA GLU A 48 -0.38 21.53 -4.96
C GLU A 48 0.74 20.67 -5.58
N TYR A 49 0.46 19.39 -5.86
CA TYR A 49 1.40 18.46 -6.47
C TYR A 49 0.80 17.86 -7.73
N CYS A 50 1.42 18.10 -8.88
CA CYS A 50 1.02 17.49 -10.15
C CYS A 50 1.61 16.08 -10.24
N ASP A 51 0.78 15.07 -10.50
CA ASP A 51 1.25 13.67 -10.58
C ASP A 51 2.35 13.51 -11.62
N ILE A 52 2.07 13.82 -12.90
CA ILE A 52 3.04 13.67 -13.98
C ILE A 52 3.02 14.89 -14.91
N LEU A 53 4.21 15.43 -15.17
CA LEU A 53 4.51 16.37 -16.24
C LEU A 53 5.37 15.69 -17.29
N ALA A 54 4.98 15.83 -18.56
CA ALA A 54 5.70 15.27 -19.70
C ALA A 54 5.58 16.19 -20.92
N VAL A 55 6.38 15.96 -21.95
CA VAL A 55 6.33 16.71 -23.22
C VAL A 55 6.30 15.80 -24.42
N ASP A 56 5.68 16.25 -25.50
CA ASP A 56 5.79 15.59 -26.80
C ASP A 56 7.09 15.97 -27.54
N ASP A 57 7.22 15.50 -28.79
CA ASP A 57 8.36 15.80 -29.67
C ASP A 57 8.44 17.29 -30.08
N LYS A 58 7.36 18.05 -29.92
CA LYS A 58 7.27 19.49 -30.18
C LYS A 58 7.45 20.33 -28.91
N LYS A 59 7.83 19.72 -27.78
CA LYS A 59 7.92 20.38 -26.46
C LYS A 59 6.58 20.91 -25.94
N GLN A 60 5.46 20.40 -26.43
CA GLN A 60 4.13 20.68 -25.91
C GLN A 60 4.00 20.03 -24.52
N LEU A 61 3.65 20.80 -23.49
CA LEU A 61 3.44 20.27 -22.15
C LEU A 61 2.15 19.44 -22.09
N THR A 62 2.26 18.28 -21.46
CA THR A 62 1.15 17.43 -21.05
C THR A 62 1.15 17.29 -19.52
N ILE A 63 0.03 17.61 -18.89
CA ILE A 63 -0.21 17.42 -17.45
C ILE A 63 -1.16 16.23 -17.30
N ILE A 64 -0.75 15.23 -16.52
CA ILE A 64 -1.51 14.01 -16.30
C ILE A 64 -1.84 13.92 -14.80
N GLU A 65 -3.12 13.79 -14.48
CA GLU A 65 -3.62 13.47 -13.14
C GLU A 65 -4.17 12.04 -13.14
N LEU A 66 -3.78 11.26 -12.13
CA LEU A 66 -4.11 9.87 -12.00
C LEU A 66 -5.05 9.65 -10.81
N LYS A 67 -6.01 8.75 -10.97
CA LYS A 67 -6.83 8.23 -9.88
C LYS A 67 -6.88 6.73 -9.96
N ASN A 68 -6.75 6.07 -8.81
CA ASN A 68 -6.92 4.62 -8.72
C ASN A 68 -8.35 4.21 -8.37
N THR A 69 -9.23 5.18 -8.11
CA THR A 69 -10.67 5.00 -7.85
C THR A 69 -11.47 6.15 -8.49
N GLU A 70 -12.81 6.08 -8.48
CA GLU A 70 -13.63 7.21 -8.92
C GLU A 70 -13.43 8.42 -8.01
N ASP A 71 -13.14 9.58 -8.60
CA ASP A 71 -12.98 10.86 -7.91
C ASP A 71 -13.97 11.92 -8.41
N ARG A 72 -14.23 12.95 -7.62
CA ARG A 72 -15.16 14.05 -7.93
C ARG A 72 -14.50 15.39 -8.25
N TYR A 73 -13.17 15.48 -8.13
CA TYR A 73 -12.41 16.72 -8.15
C TYR A 73 -11.28 16.76 -9.20
N LEU A 74 -11.15 15.73 -10.03
CA LEU A 74 -10.11 15.58 -11.04
C LEU A 74 -10.01 16.80 -11.97
N VAL A 75 -11.14 17.33 -12.43
CA VAL A 75 -11.15 18.52 -13.32
C VAL A 75 -10.67 19.77 -12.57
N GLN A 76 -11.07 19.92 -11.31
CA GLN A 76 -10.64 21.02 -10.45
C GLN A 76 -9.14 20.93 -10.15
N GLN A 77 -8.58 19.73 -9.99
CA GLN A 77 -7.15 19.55 -9.82
C GLN A 77 -6.38 19.95 -11.08
N LEU A 78 -6.75 19.38 -12.24
CA LEU A 78 -6.10 19.68 -13.52
C LEU A 78 -6.15 21.18 -13.88
N THR A 79 -7.27 21.86 -13.61
CA THR A 79 -7.40 23.31 -13.86
C THR A 79 -6.50 24.14 -12.95
N ARG A 80 -6.35 23.77 -11.66
CA ARG A 80 -5.39 24.43 -10.76
C ARG A 80 -3.95 24.23 -11.21
N TYR A 81 -3.60 23.01 -11.64
CA TYR A 81 -2.25 22.73 -12.13
C TYR A 81 -1.94 23.51 -13.39
N TYR A 82 -2.90 23.57 -14.32
CA TYR A 82 -2.78 24.39 -15.53
C TYR A 82 -2.49 25.85 -15.18
N ASP A 83 -3.30 26.47 -14.32
CA ASP A 83 -3.13 27.88 -13.92
C ASP A 83 -1.76 28.12 -13.27
N ASN A 84 -1.37 27.24 -12.34
CA ASN A 84 -0.09 27.34 -11.66
C ASN A 84 1.09 27.23 -12.63
N LEU A 85 1.04 26.29 -13.59
CA LEU A 85 2.14 26.03 -14.52
C LEU A 85 2.25 27.06 -15.64
N VAL A 86 1.14 27.69 -16.05
CA VAL A 86 1.15 28.80 -16.99
C VAL A 86 1.75 30.06 -16.36
N ASP A 87 1.54 30.27 -15.06
CA ASP A 87 2.12 31.39 -14.32
C ASP A 87 3.60 31.16 -13.99
N GLU A 88 3.93 30.01 -13.39
CA GLU A 88 5.31 29.71 -12.93
C GLU A 88 6.27 29.38 -14.08
N LYS A 89 5.76 28.81 -15.18
CA LYS A 89 6.52 28.34 -16.35
C LYS A 89 7.79 27.52 -16.02
N PRO A 90 7.70 26.47 -15.19
CA PRO A 90 8.86 25.64 -14.89
C PRO A 90 9.41 24.95 -16.16
N PHE A 91 10.69 24.54 -16.13
CA PHE A 91 11.32 23.82 -17.25
C PHE A 91 11.22 24.56 -18.61
N SER A 92 11.29 25.90 -18.62
CA SER A 92 11.12 26.72 -19.83
C SER A 92 12.11 26.44 -20.97
N GLU A 93 13.23 25.75 -20.71
CA GLU A 93 14.16 25.28 -21.75
C GLU A 93 13.65 24.01 -22.47
N GLN A 94 12.79 23.25 -21.79
CA GLN A 94 12.26 21.95 -22.23
C GLN A 94 10.81 22.04 -22.70
N ILE A 95 10.05 23.04 -22.24
CA ILE A 95 8.65 23.28 -22.60
C ILE A 95 8.52 24.51 -23.49
N ASP A 96 7.80 24.39 -24.60
CA ASP A 96 7.36 25.54 -25.40
C ASP A 96 5.98 26.02 -24.92
N TYR A 97 5.98 27.01 -24.02
CA TYR A 97 4.75 27.61 -23.47
C TYR A 97 3.93 28.44 -24.48
N ASN A 98 4.37 28.55 -25.74
CA ASN A 98 3.54 29.09 -26.81
C ASN A 98 2.61 28.03 -27.42
N GLN A 99 2.86 26.74 -27.15
CA GLN A 99 1.96 25.65 -27.51
C GLN A 99 0.81 25.55 -26.50
N PRO A 100 -0.36 25.04 -26.92
CA PRO A 100 -1.42 24.68 -25.97
C PRO A 100 -0.93 23.59 -25.01
N ILE A 101 -1.40 23.59 -23.77
CA ILE A 101 -1.07 22.54 -22.79
C ILE A 101 -2.14 21.43 -22.88
N ASN A 102 -1.71 20.18 -23.00
CA ASN A 102 -2.61 19.03 -22.98
C ASN A 102 -2.90 18.63 -21.52
N LEU A 103 -4.16 18.33 -21.21
CA LEU A 103 -4.61 17.90 -19.90
C LEU A 103 -5.23 16.51 -20.01
N ILE A 104 -4.73 15.55 -19.24
CA ILE A 104 -5.19 14.17 -19.27
C ILE A 104 -5.60 13.75 -17.85
N GLY A 105 -6.84 13.30 -17.70
CA GLY A 105 -7.31 12.60 -16.51
C GLY A 105 -7.37 11.11 -16.77
N ILE A 106 -6.75 10.29 -15.92
CA ILE A 106 -6.80 8.83 -16.01
C ILE A 106 -7.43 8.28 -14.74
N ALA A 107 -8.55 7.57 -14.88
CA ALA A 107 -9.27 6.98 -13.75
C ALA A 107 -10.04 5.71 -14.18
N PRO A 108 -10.41 4.80 -13.28
CA PRO A 108 -11.24 3.64 -13.63
C PRO A 108 -12.63 4.02 -14.14
N SER A 109 -13.15 5.14 -13.65
CA SER A 109 -14.42 5.74 -14.05
C SER A 109 -14.43 7.20 -13.62
N PHE A 110 -15.33 7.99 -14.22
CA PHE A 110 -15.46 9.41 -13.92
C PHE A 110 -16.84 9.72 -13.33
N HIS A 111 -16.83 10.33 -12.13
CA HIS A 111 -18.07 10.76 -11.50
C HIS A 111 -18.80 11.79 -12.37
N ARG A 112 -20.14 11.82 -12.30
CA ARG A 112 -20.99 12.79 -13.02
C ARG A 112 -20.52 14.25 -12.88
N HIS A 113 -19.95 14.61 -11.72
CA HIS A 113 -19.40 15.96 -11.48
C HIS A 113 -18.26 16.28 -12.44
N ASN A 114 -17.27 15.39 -12.60
CA ASN A 114 -16.18 15.60 -13.56
C ASN A 114 -16.72 15.79 -14.98
N HIS A 115 -17.76 15.05 -15.39
CA HIS A 115 -18.38 15.27 -16.70
C HIS A 115 -19.05 16.63 -16.83
N ILE A 116 -19.74 17.10 -15.79
CA ILE A 116 -20.35 18.44 -15.76
C ILE A 116 -19.25 19.51 -15.82
N ASP A 117 -18.24 19.37 -14.98
CA ASP A 117 -17.15 20.32 -14.86
C ASP A 117 -16.34 20.39 -16.15
N ARG A 118 -16.05 19.25 -16.79
CA ARG A 118 -15.41 19.19 -18.12
C ARG A 118 -16.30 19.84 -19.18
N LYS A 119 -17.60 19.54 -19.21
CA LYS A 119 -18.54 20.07 -20.21
C LYS A 119 -18.60 21.60 -20.23
N TYR A 120 -18.48 22.24 -19.06
CA TYR A 120 -18.52 23.70 -18.93
C TYR A 120 -17.14 24.32 -18.71
N ASN A 121 -16.06 23.54 -18.83
CA ASN A 121 -14.70 24.05 -18.80
C ASN A 121 -14.34 24.70 -20.15
N LEU A 122 -13.44 25.68 -20.11
CA LEU A 122 -12.84 26.26 -21.33
C LEU A 122 -11.59 25.49 -21.79
N LEU A 123 -10.96 24.72 -20.89
CA LEU A 123 -9.81 23.89 -21.20
C LEU A 123 -10.27 22.54 -21.77
N THR A 124 -9.56 22.06 -22.79
CA THR A 124 -9.74 20.69 -23.30
C THR A 124 -9.06 19.72 -22.34
N ILE A 125 -9.84 18.78 -21.81
CA ILE A 125 -9.37 17.74 -20.88
C ILE A 125 -9.77 16.38 -21.42
N ASP A 126 -8.78 15.54 -21.69
CA ASP A 126 -9.01 14.18 -22.16
C ASP A 126 -9.27 13.26 -20.97
N PHE A 127 -10.32 12.45 -21.04
CA PHE A 127 -10.64 11.45 -20.03
C PHE A 127 -10.31 10.07 -20.57
N LEU A 128 -9.38 9.39 -19.90
CA LEU A 128 -8.99 8.03 -20.21
C LEU A 128 -9.48 7.10 -19.10
N GLU A 129 -10.40 6.20 -19.46
CA GLU A 129 -10.83 5.11 -18.58
C GLU A 129 -9.74 4.05 -18.48
N LEU A 130 -9.40 3.69 -17.25
CA LEU A 130 -8.38 2.70 -16.91
C LEU A 130 -9.02 1.37 -16.52
N VAL A 131 -8.57 0.28 -17.13
CA VAL A 131 -8.97 -1.08 -16.76
C VAL A 131 -7.75 -1.99 -16.77
N VAL A 132 -7.62 -2.84 -15.75
CA VAL A 132 -6.66 -3.95 -15.75
C VAL A 132 -7.36 -5.21 -16.21
N LEU A 133 -6.97 -5.71 -17.39
CA LEU A 133 -7.52 -6.92 -17.99
C LEU A 133 -6.60 -8.11 -17.71
N GLN A 134 -7.19 -9.21 -17.26
CA GLN A 134 -6.51 -10.50 -17.15
C GLN A 134 -6.93 -11.42 -18.29
N ASN A 135 -5.95 -11.86 -19.09
CA ASN A 135 -6.12 -12.92 -20.08
C ASN A 135 -5.18 -14.07 -19.71
N ASN A 136 -5.72 -15.16 -19.18
CA ASN A 136 -4.94 -16.26 -18.61
C ASN A 136 -4.01 -15.75 -17.48
N GLN A 137 -2.69 -15.90 -17.65
CA GLN A 137 -1.66 -15.46 -16.70
C GLN A 137 -1.07 -14.08 -17.05
N GLU A 138 -1.55 -13.44 -18.13
CA GLU A 138 -1.06 -12.15 -18.57
C GLU A 138 -2.01 -11.03 -18.16
N PHE A 139 -1.42 -9.95 -17.66
CA PHE A 139 -2.11 -8.75 -17.25
C PHE A 139 -1.80 -7.63 -18.23
N ASN A 140 -2.81 -6.88 -18.61
CA ASN A 140 -2.65 -5.71 -19.46
C ASN A 140 -3.37 -4.52 -18.84
N LEU A 141 -2.69 -3.38 -18.83
CA LEU A 141 -3.36 -2.10 -18.63
C LEU A 141 -3.99 -1.70 -19.95
N GLN A 142 -5.30 -1.50 -19.93
CA GLN A 142 -6.04 -0.88 -21.02
C GLN A 142 -6.44 0.54 -20.60
N LEU A 143 -6.12 1.51 -21.46
CA LEU A 143 -6.62 2.87 -21.38
C LEU A 143 -7.55 3.12 -22.55
N LYS A 144 -8.73 3.69 -22.29
CA LYS A 144 -9.71 4.02 -23.33
C LYS A 144 -10.12 5.48 -23.22
N ASP A 145 -9.94 6.22 -24.30
CA ASP A 145 -10.50 7.56 -24.43
C ASP A 145 -12.02 7.46 -24.54
N ILE A 146 -12.73 8.15 -23.66
CA ILE A 146 -14.19 8.06 -23.58
C ILE A 146 -14.92 8.73 -24.74
N ASP A 147 -14.29 9.71 -25.40
CA ASP A 147 -14.88 10.50 -26.46
C ASP A 147 -14.56 9.90 -27.84
N THR A 148 -13.32 9.45 -28.03
CA THR A 148 -12.87 8.88 -29.31
C THR A 148 -12.99 7.36 -29.38
N SER A 149 -13.16 6.69 -28.24
CA SER A 149 -13.02 5.22 -28.10
C SER A 149 -11.65 4.69 -28.52
N GLN A 150 -10.65 5.55 -28.74
CA GLN A 150 -9.28 5.12 -28.95
C GLN A 150 -8.80 4.36 -27.72
N THR A 151 -8.11 3.24 -27.96
CA THR A 151 -7.66 2.35 -26.89
C THR A 151 -6.15 2.15 -26.98
N TRP A 152 -5.48 2.22 -25.85
CA TRP A 152 -4.09 1.84 -25.66
C TRP A 152 -4.03 0.62 -24.75
N SER A 153 -3.10 -0.28 -25.05
CA SER A 153 -2.89 -1.48 -24.24
C SER A 153 -1.41 -1.70 -24.05
N ILE A 154 -1.02 -2.01 -22.81
CA ILE A 154 0.35 -2.36 -22.49
C ILE A 154 0.39 -3.51 -21.50
N ASN A 155 1.34 -4.42 -21.72
CA ASN A 155 1.55 -5.54 -20.83
C ASN A 155 2.02 -5.04 -19.47
N ILE A 156 1.36 -5.51 -18.43
CA ILE A 156 1.83 -5.35 -17.06
C ILE A 156 2.69 -6.58 -16.80
N PRO A 157 4.00 -6.43 -16.52
CA PRO A 157 4.90 -7.53 -16.19
C PRO A 157 4.63 -8.01 -14.74
N TYR A 158 3.38 -8.36 -14.48
CA TYR A 158 2.88 -8.95 -13.25
C TYR A 158 2.58 -10.41 -13.52
N LYS A 159 3.13 -11.28 -12.67
CA LYS A 159 2.72 -12.68 -12.63
C LYS A 159 1.81 -12.81 -11.41
N GLU A 160 0.56 -13.19 -11.64
CA GLU A 160 -0.29 -13.62 -10.53
C GLU A 160 0.44 -14.78 -9.85
N ILE A 161 0.72 -14.58 -8.58
CA ILE A 161 1.28 -15.62 -7.75
C ILE A 161 0.16 -16.63 -7.54
N ASP A 162 0.20 -17.73 -8.30
CA ASP A 162 -0.70 -18.85 -8.08
C ASP A 162 -0.29 -19.56 -6.78
N PHE A 163 -0.93 -19.17 -5.68
CA PHE A 163 -0.73 -19.79 -4.37
C PHE A 163 -1.06 -21.30 -4.39
N SER A 164 -1.85 -21.77 -5.37
CA SER A 164 -2.09 -23.20 -5.55
C SER A 164 -0.88 -23.94 -6.15
N GLN A 165 0.00 -23.26 -6.90
CA GLN A 165 1.28 -23.81 -7.37
C GLN A 165 2.45 -23.60 -6.40
N LEU A 166 2.43 -22.54 -5.57
CA LEU A 166 3.41 -22.37 -4.48
C LEU A 166 3.16 -23.28 -3.27
N SER A 167 2.02 -23.96 -3.24
CA SER A 167 1.68 -24.94 -2.21
C SER A 167 2.59 -26.17 -2.18
N GLN A 168 3.46 -26.37 -3.18
CA GLN A 168 4.27 -27.59 -3.26
C GLN A 168 5.62 -27.55 -2.52
N ASP A 169 6.12 -26.38 -2.10
CA ASP A 169 7.45 -26.27 -1.45
C ASP A 169 7.47 -25.45 -0.15
N ILE A 170 6.34 -24.94 0.35
CA ILE A 170 6.31 -24.35 1.70
C ILE A 170 6.49 -25.49 2.70
N PRO A 171 7.54 -25.47 3.55
CA PRO A 171 7.71 -26.50 4.57
C PRO A 171 6.50 -26.52 5.49
N GLU A 172 6.13 -27.71 5.97
CA GLU A 172 5.13 -27.86 7.03
C GLU A 172 5.38 -26.89 8.19
N PRO A 173 4.33 -26.34 8.82
CA PRO A 173 4.49 -25.51 10.01
C PRO A 173 5.36 -26.23 11.05
N PRO A 174 6.34 -25.54 11.65
CA PRO A 174 7.18 -26.16 12.64
C PRO A 174 6.31 -26.61 13.81
N GLN A 175 6.57 -27.80 14.37
CA GLN A 175 5.80 -28.35 15.50
C GLN A 175 5.61 -27.33 16.62
N LYS A 176 6.65 -26.53 16.87
CA LYS A 176 6.65 -25.45 17.85
C LYS A 176 5.56 -24.39 17.61
N LEU A 177 5.29 -24.03 16.35
CA LEU A 177 4.19 -23.13 16.01
C LEU A 177 2.84 -23.80 16.31
N LEU A 178 2.68 -25.05 15.88
CA LEU A 178 1.47 -25.83 16.13
C LEU A 178 1.17 -25.95 17.63
N ASP A 179 2.19 -26.21 18.45
CA ASP A 179 2.08 -26.28 19.90
C ASP A 179 1.59 -24.94 20.51
N TRP A 180 2.04 -23.80 19.97
CA TRP A 180 1.61 -22.48 20.43
C TRP A 180 0.18 -22.15 20.00
N LEU A 181 -0.21 -22.60 18.83
CA LEU A 181 -1.54 -22.40 18.27
C LEU A 181 -2.62 -23.17 19.02
N GLY A 182 -2.28 -24.26 19.71
CA GLY A 182 -3.24 -25.06 20.49
C GLY A 182 -4.05 -24.29 21.54
N ASN A 183 -3.59 -23.11 21.98
CA ASN A 183 -4.29 -22.23 22.93
C ASN A 183 -5.02 -21.04 22.27
N CYS A 184 -5.04 -20.97 20.94
CA CYS A 184 -5.74 -19.93 20.17
C CYS A 184 -7.13 -20.42 19.73
N SER A 185 -8.03 -19.50 19.40
CA SER A 185 -9.31 -19.86 18.76
C SER A 185 -9.09 -20.43 17.36
N GLY A 186 -10.05 -21.20 16.82
CA GLY A 186 -9.94 -21.75 15.47
C GLY A 186 -9.68 -20.68 14.40
N ASP A 187 -10.37 -19.54 14.51
CA ASP A 187 -10.20 -18.41 13.58
C ASP A 187 -8.81 -17.76 13.71
N GLU A 188 -8.30 -17.60 14.94
CA GLU A 188 -6.93 -17.12 15.17
C GLU A 188 -5.89 -18.09 14.57
N GLN A 189 -6.09 -19.40 14.74
CA GLN A 189 -5.19 -20.42 14.17
C GLN A 189 -5.14 -20.33 12.65
N VAL A 190 -6.31 -20.31 11.99
CA VAL A 190 -6.42 -20.18 10.53
C VAL A 190 -5.77 -18.89 10.05
N ALA A 191 -6.01 -17.77 10.73
CA ALA A 191 -5.42 -16.49 10.36
C ALA A 191 -3.88 -16.50 10.46
N ILE A 192 -3.31 -17.10 11.52
CA ILE A 192 -1.87 -17.20 11.70
C ILE A 192 -1.22 -18.12 10.67
N ILE A 193 -1.85 -19.24 10.34
CA ILE A 193 -1.36 -20.17 9.31
C ILE A 193 -1.39 -19.50 7.93
N LYS A 194 -2.50 -18.84 7.57
CA LYS A 194 -2.59 -18.08 6.32
C LYS A 194 -1.53 -16.98 6.23
N MET A 195 -1.33 -16.22 7.32
CA MET A 195 -0.25 -15.22 7.39
C MET A 195 1.12 -15.86 7.11
N ARG A 196 1.41 -17.01 7.73
CA ARG A 196 2.67 -17.73 7.49
C ARG A 196 2.82 -18.12 6.02
N GLU A 197 1.79 -18.73 5.44
CA GLU A 197 1.78 -19.18 4.05
C GLU A 197 1.99 -18.00 3.10
N GLN A 198 1.25 -16.91 3.31
CA GLN A 198 1.37 -15.66 2.56
C GLN A 198 2.80 -15.09 2.63
N ILE A 199 3.42 -15.07 3.81
CA ILE A 199 4.79 -14.55 3.95
C ILE A 199 5.81 -15.46 3.25
N LEU A 200 5.69 -16.78 3.39
CA LEU A 200 6.65 -17.74 2.82
C LEU A 200 6.52 -17.91 1.31
N SER A 201 5.33 -17.72 0.76
CA SER A 201 5.07 -17.71 -0.68
C SER A 201 5.49 -16.42 -1.37
N PHE A 202 5.63 -15.31 -0.64
CA PHE A 202 5.83 -13.99 -1.24
C PHE A 202 7.16 -13.83 -1.99
N ASP A 203 8.27 -14.30 -1.43
CA ASP A 203 9.60 -14.15 -2.02
C ASP A 203 10.58 -15.21 -1.48
N GLU A 204 11.31 -15.88 -2.38
CA GLU A 204 12.25 -16.97 -2.06
C GLU A 204 13.35 -16.60 -1.05
N ARG A 205 13.64 -15.30 -0.89
CA ARG A 205 14.67 -14.79 0.03
C ARG A 205 14.16 -14.70 1.46
N ILE A 206 12.84 -14.81 1.67
CA ILE A 206 12.21 -14.85 2.98
C ILE A 206 12.41 -16.24 3.56
N LYS A 207 12.90 -16.30 4.80
CA LYS A 207 13.08 -17.55 5.53
C LYS A 207 12.30 -17.52 6.83
N GLU A 208 11.67 -18.64 7.17
CA GLU A 208 11.23 -18.92 8.53
C GLU A 208 12.44 -19.36 9.35
N THR A 209 12.75 -18.59 10.39
CA THR A 209 13.86 -18.89 11.31
C THR A 209 13.33 -19.01 12.73
N ILE A 210 13.61 -20.14 13.37
CA ILE A 210 13.29 -20.35 14.78
C ILE A 210 14.43 -19.75 15.61
N GLU A 211 14.20 -18.58 16.20
CA GLU A 211 15.18 -17.90 17.05
C GLU A 211 14.91 -18.13 18.53
N SER A 212 15.92 -18.58 19.27
CA SER A 212 15.84 -18.83 20.73
C SER A 212 14.66 -19.75 21.14
N ARG A 213 14.38 -19.90 22.44
CA ARG A 213 13.31 -20.81 22.90
C ARG A 213 11.89 -20.35 22.53
N ASN A 214 11.61 -19.06 22.31
CA ASN A 214 10.22 -18.56 22.22
C ASN A 214 9.92 -17.62 21.04
N THR A 215 10.69 -17.64 19.94
CA THR A 215 10.41 -16.77 18.78
C THR A 215 10.56 -17.49 17.45
N ILE A 216 9.62 -17.25 16.53
CA ILE A 216 9.71 -17.60 15.12
C ILE A 216 9.70 -16.28 14.35
N ARG A 217 10.69 -16.09 13.47
CA ARG A 217 10.85 -14.87 12.68
C ARG A 217 10.76 -15.19 11.20
N TYR A 218 10.15 -14.26 10.46
CA TYR A 218 10.04 -14.31 9.02
C TYR A 218 10.73 -13.09 8.40
N GLY A 219 11.61 -13.33 7.42
CA GLY A 219 12.30 -12.28 6.68
C GLY A 219 13.68 -12.71 6.16
N LYS A 220 14.49 -11.73 5.75
CA LYS A 220 15.86 -11.95 5.27
C LYS A 220 16.87 -11.59 6.36
N GLY A 221 17.18 -12.56 7.22
CA GLY A 221 18.05 -12.36 8.38
C GLY A 221 17.46 -11.41 9.43
N LYS A 222 18.29 -10.93 10.36
CA LYS A 222 17.81 -10.16 11.53
C LYS A 222 17.43 -8.71 11.24
N THR A 223 17.98 -8.11 10.19
CA THR A 223 17.84 -6.67 9.90
C THR A 223 16.68 -6.34 8.96
N LYS A 224 16.12 -7.36 8.30
CA LYS A 224 15.04 -7.26 7.32
C LYS A 224 13.92 -8.25 7.67
N ALA A 225 13.41 -8.12 8.90
CA ALA A 225 12.27 -8.85 9.40
C ALA A 225 10.95 -8.28 8.85
N ILE A 226 9.99 -9.16 8.61
CA ILE A 226 8.62 -8.86 8.16
C ILE A 226 7.66 -9.10 9.33
N ALA A 227 7.80 -10.27 9.94
CA ALA A 227 6.93 -10.73 11.01
C ALA A 227 7.72 -11.50 12.07
N GLU A 228 7.18 -11.49 13.28
CA GLU A 228 7.58 -12.38 14.37
C GLU A 228 6.36 -12.95 15.07
N ILE A 229 6.46 -14.22 15.45
CA ILE A 229 5.54 -14.88 16.38
C ILE A 229 6.34 -15.19 17.65
N CYS A 230 5.97 -14.54 18.75
CA CYS A 230 6.61 -14.72 20.04
C CYS A 230 5.66 -15.39 21.03
N TYR A 231 6.06 -16.51 21.65
CA TYR A 231 5.21 -17.17 22.64
C TYR A 231 5.30 -16.48 24.00
N GLN A 232 4.16 -16.01 24.49
CA GLN A 232 4.04 -15.38 25.79
C GLN A 232 3.53 -16.40 26.81
N GLN A 233 4.44 -16.90 27.65
CA GLN A 233 4.13 -17.92 28.67
C GLN A 233 3.06 -17.48 29.68
N SER A 234 3.03 -16.19 30.05
CA SER A 234 2.07 -15.69 31.04
C SER A 234 0.61 -15.75 30.59
N SER A 235 0.38 -15.71 29.28
CA SER A 235 -0.95 -15.82 28.66
C SER A 235 -1.11 -17.12 27.88
N SER A 236 -0.09 -17.99 27.86
CA SER A 236 0.00 -19.19 27.03
C SER A 236 -0.41 -18.97 25.57
N LYS A 237 -0.14 -17.78 25.01
CA LYS A 237 -0.57 -17.39 23.66
C LYS A 237 0.59 -16.89 22.81
N PRO A 238 0.58 -17.16 21.49
CA PRO A 238 1.46 -16.50 20.53
C PRO A 238 1.07 -15.02 20.39
N ILE A 239 2.08 -14.16 20.33
CA ILE A 239 1.95 -12.73 20.07
C ILE A 239 2.57 -12.44 18.72
N ILE A 240 1.81 -11.80 17.84
CA ILE A 240 2.25 -11.44 16.50
C ILE A 240 2.81 -10.03 16.50
N PHE A 241 3.95 -9.87 15.84
CA PHE A 241 4.51 -8.59 15.50
C PHE A 241 4.72 -8.47 13.99
N LEU A 242 4.37 -7.34 13.41
CA LEU A 242 4.66 -6.99 12.02
C LEU A 242 5.50 -5.71 11.95
N TRP A 243 6.37 -5.61 10.93
CA TRP A 243 7.07 -4.37 10.62
C TRP A 243 6.19 -3.48 9.74
N LEU A 244 5.49 -2.56 10.39
CA LEU A 244 4.50 -1.69 9.77
C LEU A 244 4.87 -0.21 9.99
N PRO A 245 4.36 0.72 9.17
CA PRO A 245 4.37 2.14 9.50
C PRO A 245 3.88 2.33 10.93
N THR A 246 4.46 3.21 11.73
CA THR A 246 4.03 3.44 13.12
C THR A 246 2.80 4.36 13.17
N PRO A 247 1.94 4.28 14.20
CA PRO A 247 0.79 5.18 14.34
C PRO A 247 1.14 6.67 14.50
N THR A 248 2.42 7.03 14.55
CA THR A 248 2.93 8.41 14.60
C THR A 248 3.47 8.89 13.25
N SER A 249 3.30 8.11 12.19
CA SER A 249 3.89 8.33 10.87
C SER A 249 3.29 9.46 10.04
N TRP A 250 2.36 10.24 10.58
CA TRP A 250 1.61 11.30 9.88
C TRP A 250 2.47 12.37 9.19
N ARG A 251 3.72 12.57 9.63
CA ARG A 251 4.67 13.53 9.03
C ARG A 251 5.77 12.87 8.21
N LYS A 252 6.10 11.63 8.52
CA LYS A 252 7.17 10.85 7.89
C LYS A 252 6.91 9.40 8.20
N GLU A 253 6.86 8.56 7.17
CA GLU A 253 6.68 7.13 7.35
C GLU A 253 7.88 6.55 8.11
N VAL A 254 7.60 6.02 9.31
CA VAL A 254 8.60 5.32 10.13
C VAL A 254 8.09 3.90 10.31
N ILE A 255 8.80 2.93 9.74
CA ILE A 255 8.50 1.51 9.93
C ILE A 255 9.01 1.07 11.32
N GLY A 256 8.14 0.48 12.11
CA GLY A 256 8.43 -0.03 13.44
C GLY A 256 7.85 -1.42 13.67
N ARG A 257 8.38 -2.11 14.67
CA ARG A 257 7.89 -3.42 15.10
C ARG A 257 6.60 -3.25 15.89
N LEU A 258 5.45 -3.49 15.28
CA LEU A 258 4.14 -3.32 15.91
C LEU A 258 3.61 -4.66 16.41
N ARG A 259 3.21 -4.71 17.68
CA ARG A 259 2.38 -5.79 18.22
C ARG A 259 0.96 -5.64 17.71
N LEU A 260 0.35 -6.76 17.33
CA LEU A 260 -1.04 -6.85 16.95
C LEU A 260 -1.86 -7.50 18.07
N TRP A 261 -3.03 -6.94 18.37
CA TRP A 261 -4.03 -7.57 19.21
C TRP A 261 -5.16 -8.09 18.33
N LEU A 262 -5.40 -9.39 18.41
CA LEU A 262 -6.37 -10.10 17.58
C LEU A 262 -7.68 -10.37 18.33
N ASP A 263 -8.75 -10.37 17.56
CA ASP A 263 -10.04 -10.99 17.86
C ASP A 263 -10.45 -11.81 16.63
N GLY A 264 -10.21 -13.13 16.70
CA GLY A 264 -10.26 -14.00 15.52
C GLY A 264 -9.21 -13.58 14.46
N SER A 265 -9.65 -13.32 13.24
CA SER A 265 -8.81 -12.81 12.14
C SER A 265 -8.66 -11.29 12.14
N THR A 266 -9.42 -10.58 12.97
CA THR A 266 -9.47 -9.11 13.00
C THR A 266 -8.42 -8.59 13.97
N VAL A 267 -7.62 -7.64 13.53
CA VAL A 267 -6.71 -6.87 14.38
C VAL A 267 -7.47 -5.69 14.95
N THR A 268 -7.67 -5.69 16.26
CA THR A 268 -8.43 -4.64 16.95
C THR A 268 -7.55 -3.46 17.35
N HIS A 269 -6.29 -3.72 17.68
CA HIS A 269 -5.34 -2.72 18.13
C HIS A 269 -3.92 -2.99 17.63
N VAL A 270 -3.14 -1.91 17.50
CA VAL A 270 -1.73 -1.96 17.16
C VAL A 270 -0.90 -1.13 18.13
N GLY A 271 0.34 -1.56 18.36
CA GLY A 271 1.21 -0.89 19.33
C GLY A 271 2.67 -1.04 19.01
N HIS A 272 3.42 0.07 18.94
CA HIS A 272 4.85 0.01 18.66
C HIS A 272 5.61 -0.57 19.85
N ILE A 273 6.37 -1.65 19.63
CA ILE A 273 7.20 -2.31 20.65
C ILE A 273 8.57 -2.64 20.05
N ALA A 274 9.55 -1.78 20.37
CA ALA A 274 10.89 -1.84 19.81
C ALA A 274 11.63 -3.16 20.11
N SER A 275 11.35 -3.81 21.24
CA SER A 275 11.98 -5.08 21.63
C SER A 275 11.15 -5.83 22.66
N GLY A 276 11.18 -7.17 22.61
CA GLY A 276 10.45 -8.03 23.55
C GLY A 276 8.94 -7.82 23.49
N PHE A 277 8.26 -7.95 24.64
CA PHE A 277 6.80 -7.79 24.75
C PHE A 277 6.34 -6.37 25.16
N GLY A 278 7.28 -5.47 25.46
CA GLY A 278 6.97 -4.12 25.95
C GLY A 278 6.17 -4.13 27.25
N ARG A 279 5.62 -2.95 27.61
CA ARG A 279 4.74 -2.77 28.78
C ARG A 279 3.29 -2.51 28.40
N MET A 280 2.99 -2.53 27.11
CA MET A 280 1.70 -2.13 26.57
C MET A 280 0.64 -3.20 26.84
N LYS A 281 -0.52 -2.77 27.32
CA LYS A 281 -1.69 -3.61 27.62
C LYS A 281 -2.97 -2.90 27.19
N LEU A 282 -4.01 -3.66 26.87
CA LEU A 282 -5.34 -3.13 26.64
C LEU A 282 -5.88 -2.47 27.91
N GLN A 283 -6.82 -1.54 27.74
CA GLN A 283 -7.40 -0.79 28.85
C GLN A 283 -8.02 -1.73 29.90
N TRP A 284 -8.80 -2.73 29.45
CA TRP A 284 -9.40 -3.71 30.36
C TRP A 284 -8.36 -4.57 31.09
N GLU A 285 -7.19 -4.85 30.48
CA GLU A 285 -6.10 -5.56 31.15
C GLU A 285 -5.50 -4.72 32.28
N TRP A 286 -5.35 -3.40 32.07
CA TRP A 286 -4.96 -2.49 33.14
C TRP A 286 -6.02 -2.40 34.23
N ASP A 287 -7.29 -2.40 33.84
CA ASP A 287 -8.41 -2.31 34.78
C ASP A 287 -8.59 -3.56 35.64
N ALA A 288 -8.15 -4.73 35.16
CA ALA A 288 -8.08 -5.96 35.94
C ALA A 288 -6.92 -5.98 36.96
N MET A 289 -5.91 -5.11 36.82
CA MET A 289 -4.76 -5.09 37.74
C MET A 289 -5.05 -4.28 39.02
N PRO A 290 -4.52 -4.68 40.19
CA PRO A 290 -4.55 -3.85 41.40
C PRO A 290 -3.95 -2.46 41.14
N ARG A 291 -4.58 -1.40 41.67
CA ARG A 291 -4.21 0.00 41.39
C ARG A 291 -2.74 0.30 41.72
N GLU A 292 -2.21 -0.36 42.74
CA GLU A 292 -0.83 -0.19 43.24
C GLU A 292 0.21 -0.71 42.24
N LYS A 293 -0.19 -1.63 41.35
CA LYS A 293 0.67 -2.21 40.30
C LYS A 293 0.55 -1.48 38.96
N ARG A 294 -0.38 -0.52 38.83
CA ARG A 294 -0.56 0.26 37.60
C ARG A 294 0.47 1.39 37.53
N PRO A 295 0.93 1.79 36.33
CA PRO A 295 1.72 2.99 36.17
C PRO A 295 0.98 4.21 36.74
N LYS A 296 1.66 5.04 37.54
CA LYS A 296 1.06 6.26 38.14
C LYS A 296 0.55 7.25 37.08
N HIS A 297 1.21 7.28 35.92
CA HIS A 297 0.82 8.08 34.76
C HIS A 297 0.77 7.19 33.54
N MET A 298 -0.44 6.93 33.03
CA MET A 298 -0.58 6.26 31.75
C MET A 298 -0.24 7.22 30.62
N PHE A 299 0.76 6.85 29.83
CA PHE A 299 1.17 7.59 28.65
C PHE A 299 0.48 6.98 27.44
N HIS A 300 -0.27 7.82 26.72
CA HIS A 300 -1.00 7.45 25.51
C HIS A 300 -0.29 8.10 24.32
N SER A 301 0.35 7.28 23.48
CA SER A 301 0.99 7.73 22.23
C SER A 301 1.13 6.56 21.26
N GLY A 302 1.51 6.83 20.01
CA GLY A 302 1.94 5.78 19.07
C GLY A 302 3.38 5.30 19.27
N SER A 303 4.06 5.70 20.36
CA SER A 303 5.46 5.33 20.62
C SER A 303 5.60 4.08 21.48
N SER A 304 6.81 3.50 21.53
CA SER A 304 7.13 2.35 22.38
C SER A 304 7.12 2.64 23.89
N LYS A 305 6.96 3.92 24.27
CA LYS A 305 6.76 4.35 25.66
C LYS A 305 5.30 4.31 26.08
N SER A 306 4.37 4.12 25.14
CA SER A 306 2.94 4.05 25.43
C SER A 306 2.60 2.81 26.25
N PHE A 307 1.65 2.96 27.18
CA PHE A 307 1.13 1.83 27.97
C PHE A 307 -0.14 1.23 27.40
N THR A 308 -0.80 1.91 26.45
CA THR A 308 -1.99 1.42 25.76
C THR A 308 -1.77 1.40 24.25
N PRO A 309 -2.27 0.38 23.54
CA PRO A 309 -2.20 0.35 22.08
C PRO A 309 -3.25 1.29 21.46
N VAL A 310 -3.11 1.52 20.15
CA VAL A 310 -4.01 2.35 19.35
C VAL A 310 -5.07 1.44 18.72
N PRO A 311 -6.37 1.73 18.88
CA PRO A 311 -7.43 0.96 18.23
C PRO A 311 -7.52 1.28 16.72
N ILE A 312 -7.90 0.29 15.90
CA ILE A 312 -7.96 0.41 14.43
C ILE A 312 -9.31 -0.04 13.84
N PHE A 313 -10.40 0.55 14.32
CA PHE A 313 -11.78 0.12 14.04
C PHE A 313 -12.19 0.10 12.56
N GLN A 314 -11.56 0.91 11.70
CA GLN A 314 -11.93 1.05 10.28
C GLN A 314 -10.76 0.74 9.33
N GLY A 315 -9.69 0.13 9.85
CA GLY A 315 -8.45 -0.06 9.10
C GLY A 315 -7.28 0.70 9.70
N TYR A 316 -6.10 0.43 9.16
CA TYR A 316 -4.84 1.01 9.56
C TYR A 316 -4.06 1.42 8.33
N ASN A 317 -3.79 2.71 8.17
CA ASN A 317 -3.06 3.22 7.00
C ASN A 317 -3.76 2.81 5.68
N ASP A 318 -5.07 3.10 5.60
CA ASP A 318 -5.99 2.75 4.50
C ASP A 318 -6.04 1.25 4.15
N THR A 319 -5.51 0.41 5.04
CA THR A 319 -5.51 -1.05 4.90
C THR A 319 -6.59 -1.65 5.79
N PRO A 320 -7.38 -2.63 5.32
CA PRO A 320 -8.33 -3.36 6.16
C PRO A 320 -7.68 -3.89 7.44
N ASN A 321 -8.44 -3.89 8.54
CA ASN A 321 -7.95 -4.27 9.87
C ASN A 321 -7.90 -5.79 10.10
N ASN A 322 -7.73 -6.61 9.08
CA ASN A 322 -7.52 -8.05 9.23
C ASN A 322 -6.04 -8.42 9.09
N LEU A 323 -5.66 -9.58 9.64
CA LEU A 323 -4.25 -9.98 9.68
C LEU A 323 -3.63 -10.16 8.28
N GLU A 324 -4.39 -10.66 7.31
CA GLU A 324 -3.95 -10.89 5.93
C GLU A 324 -3.59 -9.59 5.23
N ALA A 325 -4.48 -8.59 5.28
CA ALA A 325 -4.26 -7.29 4.67
C ALA A 325 -3.09 -6.52 5.32
N LEU A 326 -2.94 -6.61 6.64
CA LEU A 326 -1.79 -6.01 7.33
C LEU A 326 -0.48 -6.75 7.02
N THR A 327 -0.55 -8.03 6.70
CA THR A 327 0.59 -8.82 6.25
C THR A 327 1.02 -8.38 4.85
N ASP A 328 0.07 -8.15 3.93
CA ASP A 328 0.36 -7.59 2.61
C ASP A 328 1.06 -6.23 2.74
N LEU A 329 0.55 -5.35 3.60
CA LEU A 329 1.18 -4.07 3.87
C LEU A 329 2.63 -4.25 4.36
N ALA A 330 2.87 -5.16 5.31
CA ALA A 330 4.22 -5.45 5.80
C ALA A 330 5.15 -5.99 4.70
N LEU A 331 4.64 -6.86 3.82
CA LEU A 331 5.38 -7.42 2.70
C LEU A 331 5.74 -6.35 1.66
N THR A 332 4.81 -5.47 1.30
CA THR A 332 5.06 -4.32 0.43
C THR A 332 6.15 -3.41 1.01
N LYS A 333 6.05 -3.07 2.31
CA LYS A 333 7.07 -2.24 2.97
C LYS A 333 8.43 -2.93 3.05
N TRP A 334 8.44 -4.24 3.23
CA TRP A 334 9.68 -5.02 3.22
C TRP A 334 10.32 -5.06 1.84
N LEU A 335 9.55 -5.25 0.77
CA LEU A 335 10.05 -5.28 -0.60
C LEU A 335 10.74 -3.96 -0.96
N ASN A 336 10.14 -2.83 -0.59
CA ASN A 336 10.71 -1.50 -0.81
C ASN A 336 12.02 -1.27 -0.04
N LYS A 337 12.28 -2.00 1.05
CA LYS A 337 13.52 -1.91 1.85
C LYS A 337 14.67 -2.74 1.27
N ILE A 338 14.37 -3.68 0.39
CA ILE A 338 15.37 -4.64 -0.12
C ILE A 338 15.72 -4.48 -1.59
N GLN A 339 14.94 -3.68 -2.31
CA GLN A 339 15.38 -2.99 -3.53
C GLN A 339 16.44 -1.95 -3.15
#